data_AF-A0A3N5M0F8-F1
#
_entry.id   AF-A0A3N5M0F8-F1
#
_cell.length_a   1.000
_cell.length_b   1.000
_cell.length_c   1.000
_cell.angle_alpha   90.00
_cell.angle_beta   90.00
_cell.angle_gamma   90.00
#
_symmetry.space_group_name_H-M   'P 1'
#
loop_
_entity.id
_entity.type
_entity.pdbx_description
1 polymer ?
#
loop_
_entity_poly.entity_id
_entity_poly.type
_entity_poly.pdbx_seq_one_letter_code
_entity_poly.pdbx_strand_id
1 'polypeptide(L)'
;MVKRIEDEIQRAIEEGQFENLPGKGKPIAWDENPFEDPEWRLANSILRQNGYSLPWIETHREIGEDLEAARKALVLAWNERISAAKSVQDLKRADERWGRATEAFRKKIEAVNKRIFNYNLEVPSDRFQRRKIDADREIENLIR
;
A
#
# COMPACT_ATOMS: atom_id res chain seq x y z
N MET A 1 29.97 28.44 -25.43
CA MET A 1 30.72 27.56 -24.50
C MET A 1 30.31 26.08 -24.61
N VAL A 2 29.20 25.73 -25.30
CA VAL A 2 28.69 24.34 -25.40
C VAL A 2 29.46 23.44 -26.39
N LYS A 3 29.92 23.98 -27.54
CA LYS A 3 30.65 23.20 -28.58
C LYS A 3 31.87 22.44 -28.08
N ARG A 4 32.58 22.96 -27.07
CA ARG A 4 33.86 22.38 -26.62
C ARG A 4 33.69 21.04 -25.90
N ILE A 5 32.54 20.85 -25.24
CA ILE A 5 32.22 19.60 -24.53
C ILE A 5 31.79 18.52 -25.53
N GLU A 6 31.01 18.88 -26.56
CA GLU A 6 30.63 17.95 -27.64
C GLU A 6 31.86 17.44 -28.40
N ASP A 7 32.80 18.33 -28.74
CA ASP A 7 34.05 17.95 -29.40
C ASP A 7 34.96 17.07 -28.52
N GLU A 8 34.93 17.25 -27.19
CA GLU A 8 35.62 16.36 -26.24
C GLU A 8 34.96 14.99 -26.14
N ILE A 9 33.63 14.93 -26.07
CA ILE A 9 32.88 13.67 -26.03
C ILE A 9 33.11 12.89 -27.33
N GLN A 10 33.05 13.54 -28.48
CA GLN A 10 33.23 12.90 -29.79
C GLN A 10 34.63 12.30 -29.93
N ARG A 11 35.68 13.02 -29.53
CA ARG A 11 37.05 12.46 -29.50
C ARG A 11 37.19 11.27 -28.57
N ALA A 12 36.60 11.33 -27.38
CA ALA A 12 36.63 10.20 -26.43
C ALA A 12 35.89 8.96 -26.96
N ILE A 13 34.84 9.14 -27.77
CA ILE A 13 34.17 8.05 -28.50
C ILE A 13 35.09 7.47 -29.57
N GLU A 14 35.72 8.33 -30.39
CA GLU A 14 36.65 7.92 -31.46
C GLU A 14 37.89 7.21 -30.93
N GLU A 15 38.39 7.63 -29.78
CA GLU A 15 39.51 7.00 -29.06
C GLU A 15 39.10 5.70 -28.34
N GLY A 16 37.83 5.31 -28.41
CA GLY A 16 37.33 4.09 -27.78
C GLY A 16 37.35 4.14 -26.25
N GLN A 17 37.39 5.32 -25.63
CA GLN A 17 37.41 5.45 -24.17
C GLN A 17 36.13 4.90 -23.51
N PHE A 18 35.04 4.78 -24.27
CA PHE A 18 33.78 4.16 -23.83
C PHE A 18 33.74 2.64 -24.06
N GLU A 19 34.75 2.06 -24.73
CA GLU A 19 34.72 0.64 -25.11
C GLU A 19 34.97 -0.32 -23.93
N ASN A 20 35.67 0.13 -22.89
CA ASN A 20 36.03 -0.67 -21.72
C ASN A 20 35.54 -0.05 -20.40
N LEU A 21 34.35 0.53 -20.40
CA LEU A 21 33.77 1.09 -19.18
C LEU A 21 33.54 0.01 -18.12
N PRO A 22 33.82 0.31 -16.84
CA PRO A 22 33.44 -0.56 -15.73
C PRO A 22 31.95 -0.89 -15.80
N GLY A 23 31.62 -2.19 -15.86
CA GLY A 23 30.24 -2.65 -15.91
C GLY A 23 29.62 -2.74 -17.31
N LYS A 24 30.36 -2.44 -18.39
CA LYS A 24 29.86 -2.64 -19.78
C LYS A 24 29.39 -4.08 -20.00
N GLY A 25 28.15 -4.23 -20.47
CA GLY A 25 27.53 -5.53 -20.75
C GLY A 25 27.06 -6.30 -19.49
N LYS A 26 27.29 -5.78 -18.29
CA LYS A 26 26.74 -6.34 -17.05
C LYS A 26 25.39 -5.70 -16.74
N PRO A 27 24.46 -6.42 -16.10
CA PRO A 27 23.26 -5.80 -15.55
C PRO A 27 23.64 -4.62 -14.65
N ILE A 28 22.90 -3.52 -14.78
CA ILE A 28 23.05 -2.36 -13.90
C ILE A 28 22.82 -2.84 -12.46
N ALA A 29 23.76 -2.52 -11.57
CA ALA A 29 23.64 -2.81 -10.15
C ALA A 29 22.69 -1.75 -9.54
N TRP A 30 21.46 -2.18 -9.24
CA TRP A 30 20.40 -1.34 -8.64
C TRP A 30 20.38 -1.40 -7.11
N ASP A 31 21.43 -1.94 -6.52
CA ASP A 31 21.62 -2.24 -5.11
C ASP A 31 21.73 -0.98 -4.24
N GLU A 32 22.24 0.12 -4.78
CA GLU A 32 22.32 1.40 -4.05
C GLU A 32 21.21 2.36 -4.46
N ASN A 33 20.23 2.53 -3.56
CA ASN A 33 19.27 3.62 -3.63
C ASN A 33 19.81 4.82 -2.82
N PRO A 34 20.26 5.91 -3.46
CA PRO A 34 20.80 7.08 -2.74
C PRO A 34 19.74 7.83 -1.91
N PHE A 35 18.46 7.51 -2.09
CA PHE A 35 17.34 8.03 -1.30
C PHE A 35 16.90 7.08 -0.18
N GLU A 36 17.61 5.96 0.01
CA GLU A 36 17.35 5.04 1.11
C GLU A 36 18.01 5.53 2.39
N ASP A 37 17.25 5.47 3.48
CA ASP A 37 17.72 5.82 4.81
C ASP A 37 18.98 4.99 5.16
N PRO A 38 20.12 5.63 5.48
CA PRO A 38 21.35 4.94 5.82
C PRO A 38 21.18 3.89 6.93
N GLU A 39 20.28 4.12 7.88
CA GLU A 39 20.04 3.20 9.01
C GLU A 39 19.38 1.89 8.56
N TRP A 40 18.62 1.91 7.45
CA TRP A 40 17.82 0.78 6.99
C TRP A 40 18.39 0.08 5.75
N ARG A 41 19.42 0.65 5.12
CA ARG A 41 20.08 0.09 3.93
C ARG A 41 20.54 -1.36 4.13
N LEU A 42 21.08 -1.68 5.30
CA LEU A 42 21.54 -3.04 5.61
C LEU A 42 20.35 -4.01 5.75
N ALA A 43 19.31 -3.64 6.49
CA ALA A 43 18.13 -4.48 6.65
C ALA A 43 17.41 -4.74 5.31
N ASN A 44 17.26 -3.70 4.49
CA ASN A 44 16.59 -3.77 3.18
C ASN A 44 17.38 -4.63 2.19
N SER A 45 18.72 -4.53 2.19
CA SER A 45 19.58 -5.34 1.31
C SER A 45 19.55 -6.82 1.70
N ILE A 46 19.60 -7.15 3.00
CA ILE A 46 19.52 -8.55 3.49
C ILE A 46 18.19 -9.20 3.08
N LEU A 47 17.07 -8.49 3.22
CA LEU A 47 15.74 -9.03 2.89
C LEU A 47 15.55 -9.23 1.39
N ARG A 48 15.97 -8.24 0.58
CA ARG A 48 15.96 -8.36 -0.90
C ARG A 48 16.79 -9.54 -1.39
N GLN A 49 18.00 -9.74 -0.83
CA GLN A 49 18.89 -10.84 -1.21
C GLN A 49 18.29 -12.22 -0.93
N ASN A 50 17.46 -12.35 0.11
CA ASN A 50 16.82 -13.62 0.47
C ASN A 50 15.42 -13.80 -0.16
N GLY A 51 14.99 -12.90 -1.03
CA GLY A 51 13.66 -12.95 -1.67
C GLY A 51 12.49 -12.63 -0.75
N TYR A 52 12.74 -12.06 0.43
CA TYR A 52 11.71 -11.70 1.40
C TYR A 52 11.34 -10.22 1.30
N SER A 53 10.05 -9.93 1.43
CA SER A 53 9.57 -8.58 1.75
C SER A 53 9.82 -8.29 3.23
N LEU A 54 10.05 -7.02 3.60
CA LEU A 54 10.11 -6.61 5.00
C LEU A 54 8.82 -7.06 5.73
N PRO A 55 8.89 -7.57 6.98
CA PRO A 55 7.72 -8.10 7.69
C PRO A 55 6.50 -7.16 7.75
N TRP A 56 6.76 -5.85 7.79
CA TRP A 56 5.70 -4.83 7.79
C TRP A 56 4.98 -4.70 6.43
N ILE A 57 5.61 -5.06 5.32
CA ILE A 57 4.97 -5.05 3.98
C ILE A 57 3.82 -6.05 3.94
N GLU A 58 4.02 -7.24 4.49
CA GLU A 58 2.98 -8.26 4.53
C GLU A 58 1.82 -7.83 5.43
N THR A 59 2.14 -7.30 6.61
CA THR A 59 1.16 -6.72 7.52
C THR A 59 0.35 -5.60 6.87
N HIS A 60 0.99 -4.76 6.06
CA HIS A 60 0.31 -3.71 5.29
C HIS A 60 -0.70 -4.27 4.29
N ARG A 61 -0.32 -5.33 3.56
CA ARG A 61 -1.17 -6.02 2.58
C ARG A 61 -2.39 -6.63 3.27
N GLU A 62 -2.18 -7.38 4.35
CA GLU A 62 -3.25 -8.01 5.12
C GLU A 62 -4.24 -7.01 5.72
N ILE A 63 -3.75 -5.88 6.24
CA ILE A 63 -4.61 -4.79 6.72
C ILE A 63 -5.50 -4.27 5.57
N GLY A 64 -4.94 -4.14 4.37
CA GLY A 64 -5.67 -3.73 3.18
C GLY A 64 -6.76 -4.71 2.78
N GLU A 65 -6.44 -6.01 2.74
CA GLU A 65 -7.39 -7.07 2.38
C GLU A 65 -8.54 -7.20 3.38
N ASP A 66 -8.23 -7.15 4.67
CA ASP A 66 -9.21 -7.18 5.75
C ASP A 66 -10.22 -6.02 5.66
N LEU A 67 -9.70 -4.83 5.36
CA LEU A 67 -10.49 -3.63 5.21
C LEU A 67 -11.39 -3.70 3.98
N GLU A 68 -10.84 -4.15 2.85
CA GLU A 68 -11.60 -4.30 1.61
C GLU A 68 -12.72 -5.34 1.74
N ALA A 69 -12.45 -6.45 2.40
CA ALA A 69 -13.47 -7.46 2.70
C ALA A 69 -14.60 -6.90 3.57
N ALA A 70 -14.26 -6.11 4.60
CA ALA A 70 -15.23 -5.46 5.47
C ALA A 70 -16.12 -4.47 4.71
N ARG A 71 -15.51 -3.64 3.84
CA ARG A 71 -16.24 -2.68 3.00
C ARG A 71 -17.17 -3.38 2.01
N LYS A 72 -16.71 -4.44 1.34
CA LYS A 72 -17.55 -5.24 0.45
C LYS A 72 -18.78 -5.79 1.16
N ALA A 73 -18.61 -6.36 2.34
CA ALA A 73 -19.72 -6.88 3.14
C ALA A 73 -20.73 -5.77 3.51
N LEU A 74 -20.24 -4.58 3.87
CA LEU A 74 -21.07 -3.41 4.17
C LEU A 74 -21.86 -2.94 2.94
N VAL A 75 -21.20 -2.80 1.79
CA VAL A 75 -21.84 -2.40 0.51
C VAL A 75 -22.91 -3.40 0.08
N LEU A 76 -22.66 -4.70 0.21
CA LEU A 76 -23.66 -5.73 -0.10
C LEU A 76 -24.90 -5.58 0.78
N ALA A 77 -24.72 -5.41 2.09
CA ALA A 77 -25.84 -5.19 3.01
C ALA A 77 -26.61 -3.90 2.70
N TRP A 78 -25.93 -2.83 2.30
CA TRP A 78 -26.55 -1.58 1.86
C TRP A 78 -27.39 -1.78 0.59
N ASN A 79 -26.84 -2.46 -0.41
CA ASN A 79 -27.53 -2.74 -1.67
C ASN A 79 -28.77 -3.61 -1.47
N GLU A 80 -28.69 -4.61 -0.60
CA GLU A 80 -29.85 -5.42 -0.20
C GLU A 80 -30.93 -4.57 0.48
N ARG A 81 -30.53 -3.58 1.29
CA ARG A 81 -31.46 -2.67 1.96
C ARG A 81 -32.20 -1.76 0.99
N ILE A 82 -31.51 -1.11 0.07
CA ILE A 82 -32.14 -0.18 -0.90
C ILE A 82 -32.98 -0.90 -1.96
N SER A 83 -32.71 -2.18 -2.22
CA SER A 83 -33.49 -2.99 -3.17
C SER A 83 -34.67 -3.72 -2.53
N ALA A 84 -34.83 -3.67 -1.21
CA ALA A 84 -35.98 -4.23 -0.51
C ALA A 84 -37.24 -3.38 -0.79
N ALA A 85 -38.12 -3.85 -1.67
CA ALA A 85 -39.32 -3.11 -2.08
C ALA A 85 -40.62 -3.93 -2.07
N LYS A 86 -40.58 -5.21 -1.68
CA LYS A 86 -41.69 -6.15 -1.95
C LYS A 86 -42.70 -6.30 -0.82
N SER A 87 -42.30 -6.08 0.44
CA SER A 87 -43.20 -6.14 1.59
C SER A 87 -42.62 -5.42 2.82
N VAL A 88 -43.48 -5.09 3.78
CA VAL A 88 -43.07 -4.57 5.10
C VAL A 88 -42.14 -5.55 5.84
N GLN A 89 -42.34 -6.86 5.64
CA GLN A 89 -41.50 -7.89 6.25
C GLN A 89 -40.11 -7.95 5.61
N ASP A 90 -40.00 -7.74 4.30
CA ASP A 90 -38.71 -7.68 3.60
C ASP A 90 -37.91 -6.45 4.00
N LEU A 91 -38.57 -5.29 4.13
CA LEU A 91 -37.96 -4.06 4.64
C LEU A 91 -37.38 -4.27 6.05
N LYS A 92 -38.17 -4.86 6.96
CA LYS A 92 -37.72 -5.14 8.34
C LYS A 92 -36.50 -6.08 8.36
N ARG A 93 -36.52 -7.15 7.56
CA ARG A 93 -35.39 -8.09 7.46
C ARG A 93 -34.13 -7.41 6.91
N ALA A 94 -34.29 -6.55 5.92
CA ALA A 94 -33.18 -5.82 5.32
C ALA A 94 -32.59 -4.78 6.29
N ASP A 95 -33.43 -4.09 7.06
CA ASP A 95 -32.99 -3.19 8.14
C ASP A 95 -32.24 -3.94 9.25
N GLU A 96 -32.74 -5.10 9.68
CA GLU A 96 -32.04 -5.94 10.67
C GLU A 96 -30.67 -6.42 10.14
N ARG A 97 -30.61 -6.80 8.86
CA ARG A 97 -29.36 -7.23 8.23
C ARG A 97 -28.37 -6.07 8.10
N TRP A 98 -28.84 -4.87 7.75
CA TRP A 98 -28.04 -3.66 7.74
C TRP A 98 -27.49 -3.32 9.13
N GLY A 99 -28.33 -3.40 10.17
CA GLY A 99 -27.91 -3.21 11.55
C GLY A 99 -26.80 -4.19 11.97
N ARG A 100 -26.95 -5.48 11.64
CA ARG A 100 -25.89 -6.48 11.89
C ARG A 100 -24.61 -6.20 11.10
N ALA A 101 -24.73 -5.79 9.84
CA ALA A 101 -23.58 -5.50 8.98
C ALA A 101 -22.78 -4.27 9.47
N THR A 102 -23.47 -3.19 9.86
CA THR A 102 -22.82 -1.99 10.42
C THR A 102 -22.12 -2.29 11.74
N GLU A 103 -22.75 -3.07 12.63
CA GLU A 103 -22.12 -3.51 13.88
C GLU A 103 -20.89 -4.40 13.64
N ALA A 104 -21.00 -5.38 12.73
CA ALA A 104 -19.88 -6.23 12.36
C ALA A 104 -18.73 -5.42 11.74
N PHE A 105 -19.06 -4.43 10.90
CA PHE A 105 -18.09 -3.52 10.30
C PHE A 105 -17.36 -2.70 11.36
N ARG A 106 -18.06 -2.08 12.32
CA ARG A 106 -17.44 -1.35 13.45
C ARG A 106 -16.44 -2.21 14.21
N LYS A 107 -16.83 -3.44 14.57
CA LYS A 107 -15.94 -4.38 15.26
C LYS A 107 -14.71 -4.73 14.44
N LYS A 108 -14.87 -4.95 13.13
CA LYS A 108 -13.75 -5.22 12.23
C LYS A 108 -12.82 -4.01 12.11
N ILE A 109 -13.35 -2.80 11.99
CA ILE A 109 -12.56 -1.57 11.97
C ILE A 109 -11.82 -1.35 13.30
N GLU A 110 -12.41 -1.66 14.44
CA GLU A 110 -11.71 -1.62 15.73
C GLU A 110 -10.49 -2.56 15.74
N ALA A 111 -10.66 -3.80 15.27
CA ALA A 111 -9.56 -4.76 15.16
C ALA A 111 -8.48 -4.29 14.16
N VAL A 112 -8.89 -3.77 13.01
CA VAL A 112 -7.98 -3.19 12.00
C VAL A 112 -7.22 -1.99 12.57
N ASN A 113 -7.88 -1.11 13.32
CA ASN A 113 -7.23 0.05 13.95
C ASN A 113 -6.19 -0.34 15.00
N LYS A 114 -6.41 -1.44 15.74
CA LYS A 114 -5.40 -2.02 16.64
C LYS A 114 -4.19 -2.53 15.85
N ARG A 115 -4.43 -3.22 14.73
CA ARG A 115 -3.34 -3.68 13.83
C ARG A 115 -2.57 -2.51 13.23
N ILE A 116 -3.27 -1.47 12.75
CA ILE A 116 -2.66 -0.23 12.23
C ILE A 116 -1.77 0.43 13.28
N PHE A 117 -2.22 0.48 14.54
CA PHE A 117 -1.41 1.04 15.61
C PHE A 117 -0.09 0.28 15.79
N ASN A 118 -0.14 -1.05 15.89
CA ASN A 118 1.07 -1.88 16.02
C ASN A 118 1.99 -1.74 14.79
N TYR A 119 1.42 -1.84 13.59
CA TYR A 119 2.14 -1.63 12.34
C TYR A 119 2.85 -0.26 12.29
N ASN A 120 2.19 0.81 12.76
CA ASN A 120 2.78 2.14 12.79
C ASN A 120 3.99 2.27 13.74
N LEU A 121 4.07 1.41 14.76
CA LEU A 121 5.22 1.31 15.67
C LEU A 121 6.36 0.48 15.08
N GLU A 122 6.05 -0.44 14.16
CA GLU A 122 7.04 -1.32 13.51
C GLU A 122 7.71 -0.67 12.30
N VAL A 123 7.05 0.28 11.64
CA VAL A 123 7.58 0.90 10.42
C VAL A 123 8.76 1.85 10.73
N PRO A 124 9.77 1.88 9.84
CA PRO A 124 11.00 2.63 10.05
C PRO A 124 10.83 4.15 9.89
N SER A 125 9.76 4.60 9.26
CA SER A 125 9.48 6.02 9.01
C SER A 125 7.98 6.26 9.01
N ASP A 126 7.62 7.44 9.48
CA ASP A 126 6.28 8.03 9.45
C ASP A 126 5.62 7.98 8.05
N ARG A 127 6.41 8.08 6.97
CA ARG A 127 5.91 7.99 5.59
C ARG A 127 5.20 6.67 5.28
N PHE A 128 5.51 5.60 6.03
CA PHE A 128 4.91 4.28 5.85
C PHE A 128 3.73 4.04 6.81
N GLN A 129 3.47 4.95 7.75
CA GLN A 129 2.37 4.83 8.70
C GLN A 129 1.01 4.97 8.01
N ARG A 130 0.00 4.31 8.58
CA ARG A 130 -1.40 4.38 8.15
C ARG A 130 -2.23 5.16 9.17
N ARG A 131 -3.19 5.93 8.67
CA ARG A 131 -4.17 6.60 9.52
C ARG A 131 -5.18 5.59 10.06
N LYS A 132 -5.66 5.82 11.29
CA LYS A 132 -6.82 5.12 11.82
C LYS A 132 -8.05 5.43 10.97
N ILE A 133 -8.92 4.44 10.89
CA ILE A 133 -10.15 4.49 10.11
C ILE A 133 -11.31 4.80 11.05
N ASP A 134 -12.14 5.74 10.64
CA ASP A 134 -13.38 6.08 11.33
C ASP A 134 -14.53 5.29 10.69
N ALA A 135 -15.04 4.31 11.42
CA ALA A 135 -16.07 3.41 10.93
C ALA A 135 -17.39 4.14 10.64
N ASP A 136 -17.79 5.06 11.52
CA ASP A 136 -19.06 5.77 11.38
C ASP A 136 -19.01 6.73 10.20
N ARG A 137 -17.88 7.41 10.01
CA ARG A 137 -17.67 8.26 8.82
C ARG A 137 -17.73 7.47 7.51
N GLU A 138 -17.19 6.25 7.45
CA GLU A 138 -17.30 5.41 6.25
C GLU A 138 -18.73 4.95 6.00
N ILE A 139 -19.46 4.57 7.06
CA ILE A 139 -20.89 4.23 6.96
C ILE A 139 -21.70 5.43 6.47
N GLU A 140 -21.47 6.63 7.02
CA GLU A 140 -22.13 7.86 6.58
C GLU A 140 -21.86 8.19 5.11
N ASN A 141 -20.61 8.06 4.66
CA ASN A 141 -20.23 8.31 3.28
C ASN A 141 -20.87 7.31 2.30
N LEU A 142 -21.18 6.09 2.73
CA LEU A 142 -21.86 5.09 1.91
C LEU A 142 -23.36 5.38 1.74
N ILE A 143 -23.97 6.01 2.75
CA ILE A 143 -25.41 6.33 2.77
C ILE A 143 -25.72 7.65 2.04
N ARG A 144 -24.76 8.59 2.04
CA ARG A 144 -24.88 9.88 1.35
C ARG A 144 -24.94 9.74 -0.17
#